data_AF-A0A819P8L9-F1
#
_entry.id   AF-A0A819P8L9-F1
#
_cell.length_a   1.000
_cell.length_b   1.000
_cell.length_c   1.000
_cell.angle_alpha   90.00
_cell.angle_beta   90.00
_cell.angle_gamma   90.00
#
_symmetry.space_group_name_H-M   'P 1'
#
loop_
_entity.id
_entity.type
_entity.pdbx_description
1 polymer ?
#
loop_
_entity_poly.entity_id
_entity_poly.type
_entity_poly.pdbx_seq_one_letter_code
_entity_poly.pdbx_strand_id
1 'polypeptide(L)' 'IEQGKYVMAERIVIFSQGNNSDVLVVDNITWKIITLTF' A
#
# COMPACT_ATOMS: atom_id res chain seq x y z
N ILE A 1 3.04 7.08 -21.42
CA ILE A 1 3.22 6.84 -19.97
C ILE A 1 1.83 7.02 -19.36
N GLU A 2 1.13 5.93 -19.06
CA GLU A 2 -0.17 6.03 -18.39
C GLU A 2 0.06 6.71 -17.04
N GLN A 3 -0.64 7.82 -16.79
CA GLN A 3 -0.60 8.51 -15.51
C GLN A 3 -1.33 7.64 -14.47
N GLY A 4 -0.57 6.81 -13.77
CA GLY A 4 -1.02 6.21 -12.52
C GLY A 4 -1.28 7.30 -11.48
N LYS A 5 -2.33 7.13 -10.68
CA LYS A 5 -2.60 8.01 -9.52
C LYS A 5 -1.62 7.67 -8.40
N TYR A 6 -0.63 8.53 -8.17
CA TYR A 6 0.26 8.43 -7.01
C TYR A 6 -0.42 9.04 -5.78
N VAL A 7 -0.28 8.38 -4.62
CA VAL A 7 -0.78 8.87 -3.34
C VAL A 7 0.43 9.08 -2.43
N MET A 8 0.54 10.25 -1.81
CA MET A 8 1.57 10.52 -0.83
C MET A 8 1.25 9.76 0.46
N ALA A 9 2.22 8.98 0.94
CA ALA A 9 2.12 8.25 2.19
C ALA A 9 3.12 8.84 3.18
N GLU A 10 2.71 8.99 4.43
CA GLU A 10 3.63 9.35 5.51
C GLU A 10 4.42 8.11 5.96
N ARG A 11 3.74 6.96 6.03
CA ARG A 11 4.37 5.68 6.36
C ARG A 11 3.78 4.55 5.52
N ILE A 12 4.66 3.65 5.09
CA ILE A 12 4.30 2.40 4.42
C ILE A 12 4.75 1.24 5.29
N VAL A 13 3.85 0.30 5.56
CA VAL A 13 4.14 -0.95 6.27
C VAL A 13 3.77 -2.12 5.36
N ILE A 14 4.67 -3.10 5.23
CA ILE A 14 4.48 -4.26 4.36
C ILE A 14 4.50 -5.52 5.20
N PHE A 15 3.47 -6.35 5.06
CA PHE A 15 3.37 -7.67 5.68
C PHE A 15 3.33 -8.73 4.58
N SER A 16 4.29 -9.65 4.57
CA SER A 16 4.32 -10.75 3.60
C SER A 16 3.86 -12.05 4.27
N GLN A 17 2.92 -12.76 3.65
CA GLN A 17 2.50 -14.10 4.05
C GLN A 17 2.37 -14.99 2.81
N GLY A 18 3.34 -15.89 2.61
CA GLY A 18 3.39 -16.75 1.42
C GLY A 18 3.46 -15.93 0.13
N ASN A 19 2.53 -16.17 -0.80
CA ASN A 19 2.44 -15.47 -2.09
C ASN A 19 1.69 -14.13 -2.03
N ASN A 20 1.21 -13.73 -0.85
CA ASN A 20 0.48 -12.49 -0.66
C ASN A 20 1.33 -11.47 0.11
N SER A 21 1.16 -10.20 -0.23
CA SER A 21 1.71 -9.08 0.53
C SER A 21 0.63 -8.04 0.79
N ASP A 22 0.39 -7.73 2.06
CA ASP A 22 -0.46 -6.61 2.45
C ASP A 22 0.39 -5.35 2.63
N VAL A 23 0.04 -4.29 1.91
CA VAL A 23 0.65 -2.97 2.01
C VAL A 23 -0.31 -2.05 2.73
N LEU A 24 0.05 -1.67 3.96
CA LEU A 24 -0.64 -0.64 4.71
C LEU A 24 -0.02 0.73 4.38
N VAL A 25 -0.82 1.60 3.79
CA VAL A 25 -0.51 3.00 3.52
C VAL A 25 -1.17 3.85 4.61
N VAL A 26 -0.35 4.59 5.35
CA VAL A 26 -0.79 5.50 6.41
C VAL A 26 -0.50 6.93 5.99
N ASP A 27 -1.55 7.76 5.98
CA ASP A 27 -1.41 9.22 6.05
C ASP A 27 -1.98 9.75 7.38
N ASN A 28 -1.81 11.05 7.64
CA ASN A 28 -2.24 11.72 8.87
C ASN A 28 -3.74 11.63 9.19
N ILE A 29 -4.58 11.24 8.23
CA ILE A 29 -6.04 11.30 8.25
C ILE A 29 -6.65 9.92 7.99
N THR A 30 -6.00 9.05 7.21
CA THR A 30 -6.56 7.80 6.72
C THR A 30 -5.55 6.67 6.65
N TRP A 31 -6.06 5.45 6.88
CA TRP A 31 -5.30 4.21 6.75
C TRP A 31 -5.93 3.38 5.64
N LYS A 32 -5.12 2.93 4.69
CA LYS A 32 -5.58 2.12 3.55
C LYS A 32 -4.73 0.85 3.44
N ILE A 33 -5.37 -0.30 3.38
CA ILE A 33 -4.71 -1.59 3.12
C ILE A 33 -4.89 -1.93 1.63
N ILE A 34 -3.80 -2.35 0.99
CA ILE A 34 -3.76 -2.85 -0.38
C ILE A 34 -3.14 -4.24 -0.33
N THR A 35 -3.92 -5.26 -0.68
CA THR A 35 -3.39 -6.62 -0.84
C THR A 35 -2.85 -6.78 -2.26
N LEU A 36 -1.58 -7.17 -2.36
CA LEU A 36 -0.92 -7.57 -3.59
C LEU A 36 -0.83 -9.09 -3.63
N THR A 37 -1.27 -9.69 -4.73
CA THR A 37 -1.18 -11.11 -5.01
C THR A 37 -0.27 -11.29 -6.21
N PHE A 38 0.72 -12.18 -6.09
CA PHE A 38 1.72 -12.46 -7.13
C PHE A 38 1.48 -13.84 -7.76
#